data_AF-A0A371ETE2-F1
#
_entry.id   AF-A0A371ETE2-F1
#
_cell.length_a   1.000
_cell.length_b   1.000
_cell.length_c   1.000
_cell.angle_alpha   90.00
_cell.angle_beta   90.00
_cell.angle_gamma   90.00
#
_symmetry.space_group_name_H-M   'P 1'
#
loop_
_entity.id
_entity.type
_entity.pdbx_description
1 polymer ?
#
loop_
_entity_poly.entity_id
_entity_poly.type
_entity_poly.pdbx_seq_one_letter_code
_entity_poly.pdbx_strand_id
1 'polypeptide(L)'
;MTWLWNSMTPEISRNYMFYSSACEIWENLIETYSMKEDSTACYDIERKIFNSRQGTLSVIEYYGTLNGIWIELDQYQGLKMCKVYSVAYTGLVERERIFKFLHGLNFEYNPIRVQSLGKEKLSSLFAVFFIVRSEETRRSVMLDKENSNTGSTMVTRKGPTKRSTSKEKPFTKSSRHTKDTYHKRHGKGKVLERMGENKGST
;
A
#
# COMPACT_ATOMS: atom_id res chain seq x y z
N MET A 1 4.53 42.89 -19.33
CA MET A 1 3.06 42.71 -19.22
C MET A 1 2.44 42.12 -20.48
N THR A 2 2.93 42.44 -21.68
CA THR A 2 2.37 41.97 -22.96
C THR A 2 2.24 40.45 -23.09
N TRP A 3 3.21 39.68 -22.58
CA TRP A 3 3.16 38.21 -22.58
C TRP A 3 1.98 37.66 -21.74
N LEU A 4 1.60 38.35 -20.66
CA LEU A 4 0.54 37.95 -19.76
C LEU A 4 -0.82 38.19 -20.42
N TRP A 5 -1.04 39.36 -21.03
CA TRP A 5 -2.28 39.66 -21.75
C TRP A 5 -2.49 38.75 -22.96
N ASN A 6 -1.41 38.42 -23.68
CA ASN A 6 -1.46 37.51 -24.81
C ASN A 6 -1.72 36.04 -24.41
N SER A 7 -1.59 35.71 -23.13
CA SER A 7 -1.89 34.39 -22.58
C SER A 7 -3.32 34.24 -22.06
N MET A 8 -4.09 35.33 -22.02
CA MET A 8 -5.47 35.39 -21.54
C MET A 8 -6.45 35.52 -22.72
N THR A 9 -7.71 35.15 -22.50
CA THR A 9 -8.76 35.46 -23.47
C THR A 9 -9.01 36.98 -23.51
N PRO A 10 -9.36 37.55 -24.68
CA PRO A 10 -9.56 38.99 -24.84
C PRO A 10 -10.63 39.62 -23.94
N GLU A 11 -11.59 38.82 -23.47
CA GLU A 11 -12.63 39.23 -22.53
C GLU A 11 -12.07 39.45 -21.13
N ILE A 12 -11.13 38.61 -20.71
CA ILE A 12 -10.50 38.68 -19.39
C ILE A 12 -9.40 39.74 -19.41
N SER A 13 -8.54 39.75 -20.44
CA SER A 13 -7.38 40.65 -20.50
C SER A 13 -7.76 42.14 -20.50
N ARG A 14 -8.89 42.50 -21.11
CA ARG A 14 -9.42 43.88 -21.12
C ARG A 14 -9.63 44.44 -19.71
N ASN A 15 -10.07 43.62 -18.76
CA ASN A 15 -10.34 44.06 -17.39
C ASN A 15 -9.04 44.34 -16.60
N TYR A 16 -7.90 43.85 -17.08
CA TYR A 16 -6.61 43.94 -16.38
C TYR A 16 -5.53 44.72 -17.16
N MET A 17 -5.91 45.36 -18.28
CA MET A 17 -4.97 46.07 -19.16
C MET A 17 -4.36 47.33 -18.52
N PHE A 18 -5.03 47.89 -17.50
CA PHE A 18 -4.61 49.11 -16.81
C PHE A 18 -3.83 48.87 -15.51
N TYR A 19 -3.60 47.61 -15.13
CA TYR A 19 -2.82 47.30 -13.94
C TYR A 19 -1.33 47.45 -14.19
N SER A 20 -0.64 48.05 -13.23
CA SER A 20 0.79 48.35 -13.27
C SER A 20 1.68 47.15 -12.95
N SER A 21 1.15 46.16 -12.20
CA SER A 21 1.93 45.03 -11.72
C SER A 21 1.31 43.69 -12.13
N ALA A 22 2.17 42.75 -12.56
CA ALA A 22 1.76 41.36 -12.76
C ALA A 22 1.26 40.70 -11.47
N CYS A 23 1.77 41.14 -10.30
CA CYS A 23 1.32 40.65 -9.00
C CYS A 23 -0.13 41.07 -8.73
N GLU A 24 -0.46 42.35 -8.96
CA GLU A 24 -1.82 42.87 -8.76
C GLU A 24 -2.84 42.23 -9.72
N ILE A 25 -2.43 41.96 -10.97
CA ILE A 25 -3.26 41.20 -11.93
C ILE A 25 -3.47 39.78 -11.42
N TRP A 26 -2.43 39.12 -10.94
CA TRP A 26 -2.51 37.75 -10.45
C TRP A 26 -3.40 37.64 -9.20
N GLU A 27 -3.26 38.58 -8.26
CA GLU A 27 -4.09 38.65 -7.05
C GLU A 27 -5.56 38.89 -7.38
N ASN A 28 -5.88 39.85 -8.27
CA ASN A 28 -7.25 40.09 -8.69
C ASN A 28 -7.84 38.92 -9.49
N LEU A 29 -7.04 38.23 -10.32
CA LEU A 29 -7.50 37.03 -11.03
C LEU A 29 -7.82 35.91 -10.07
N ILE A 30 -7.02 35.74 -9.00
CA ILE A 30 -7.35 34.82 -7.92
C ILE A 30 -8.64 35.27 -7.25
N GLU A 31 -8.79 36.54 -6.87
CA GLU A 31 -10.02 37.00 -6.20
C GLU A 31 -11.27 36.85 -7.07
N THR A 32 -11.17 37.12 -8.37
CA THR A 32 -12.32 37.15 -9.29
C THR A 32 -12.69 35.76 -9.82
N TYR A 33 -11.70 34.92 -10.10
CA TYR A 33 -11.89 33.63 -10.79
C TYR A 33 -11.41 32.43 -9.98
N SER A 34 -10.75 32.62 -8.84
CA SER A 34 -10.44 31.48 -8.00
C SER A 34 -11.73 30.97 -7.40
N MET A 35 -12.01 29.70 -7.67
CA MET A 35 -13.04 28.94 -6.96
C MET A 35 -12.62 28.61 -5.52
N LYS A 36 -11.54 29.20 -5.00
CA LYS A 36 -11.13 29.04 -3.60
C LYS A 36 -12.29 29.48 -2.71
N GLU A 37 -12.61 28.64 -1.73
CA GLU A 37 -13.66 28.87 -0.73
C GLU A 37 -15.11 28.76 -1.22
N ASP A 38 -15.38 28.22 -2.42
CA ASP A 38 -16.75 27.79 -2.77
C ASP A 38 -17.17 26.63 -1.85
N SER A 39 -17.88 27.00 -0.79
CA SER A 39 -18.33 26.09 0.26
C SER A 39 -19.36 25.09 -0.28
N THR A 40 -20.11 25.46 -1.32
CA THR A 40 -21.09 24.58 -1.97
C THR A 40 -20.37 23.50 -2.76
N ALA A 41 -19.36 23.89 -3.56
CA ALA A 41 -18.52 22.94 -4.28
C ALA A 41 -17.77 22.00 -3.33
N CYS A 42 -17.21 22.53 -2.24
CA CYS A 42 -16.57 21.72 -1.20
C CYS A 42 -17.55 20.68 -0.61
N TYR A 43 -18.76 21.10 -0.27
CA TYR A 43 -19.80 20.21 0.26
C TYR A 43 -20.15 19.10 -0.73
N ASP A 44 -20.33 19.43 -2.01
CA ASP A 44 -20.65 18.46 -3.05
C ASP A 44 -19.53 17.44 -3.25
N ILE A 45 -18.26 17.88 -3.20
CA ILE A 45 -17.08 17.01 -3.27
C ILE A 45 -17.01 16.10 -2.05
N GLU A 46 -17.17 16.63 -0.83
CA GLU A 46 -17.20 15.83 0.40
C GLU A 46 -18.32 14.79 0.39
N ARG A 47 -19.50 15.17 -0.12
CA ARG A 47 -20.63 14.27 -0.33
C ARG A 47 -20.27 13.16 -1.33
N LYS A 48 -19.58 13.46 -2.43
CA LYS A 48 -19.10 12.44 -3.39
C LYS A 48 -18.10 11.48 -2.73
N ILE A 49 -17.15 11.99 -1.94
CA ILE A 49 -16.19 11.16 -1.19
C ILE A 49 -16.94 10.22 -0.24
N PHE A 50 -17.89 10.75 0.54
CA PHE A 50 -18.64 9.97 1.52
C PHE A 50 -19.50 8.87 0.89
N ASN A 51 -20.08 9.13 -0.28
CA ASN A 51 -20.94 8.17 -0.98
C ASN A 51 -20.17 7.21 -1.89
N SER A 52 -18.87 7.42 -2.08
CA SER A 52 -18.03 6.55 -2.91
C SER A 52 -17.91 5.15 -2.29
N ARG A 53 -18.15 4.13 -3.10
CA ARG A 53 -18.05 2.70 -2.73
C ARG A 53 -17.33 1.98 -3.86
N GLN A 54 -16.57 0.94 -3.52
CA GLN A 54 -15.89 0.10 -4.49
C GLN A 54 -16.90 -0.58 -5.43
N GLY A 55 -17.92 -1.23 -4.88
CA GLY A 55 -18.98 -1.86 -5.68
C GLY A 55 -18.40 -2.91 -6.62
N THR A 56 -18.60 -2.73 -7.93
CA THR A 56 -18.10 -3.63 -8.98
C THR A 56 -16.73 -3.22 -9.53
N LEU A 57 -16.16 -2.10 -9.07
CA LEU A 57 -14.86 -1.61 -9.53
C LEU A 57 -13.73 -2.45 -8.93
N SER A 58 -12.65 -2.60 -9.69
CA SER A 58 -11.39 -3.08 -9.13
C SER A 58 -10.85 -2.10 -8.08
N VAL A 59 -9.98 -2.57 -7.19
CA VAL A 59 -9.38 -1.72 -6.14
C VAL A 59 -8.63 -0.53 -6.75
N ILE A 60 -7.98 -0.72 -7.90
CA ILE A 60 -7.22 0.35 -8.58
C ILE A 60 -8.14 1.42 -9.18
N GLU A 61 -9.26 1.04 -9.79
CA GLU A 61 -10.24 1.97 -10.37
C GLU A 61 -10.94 2.76 -9.25
N TYR A 62 -11.33 2.08 -8.18
CA TYR A 62 -11.93 2.71 -7.01
C TYR A 62 -10.99 3.72 -6.36
N TYR A 63 -9.72 3.34 -6.12
CA TYR A 63 -8.71 4.25 -5.60
C TYR A 63 -8.46 5.43 -6.54
N GLY A 64 -8.37 5.18 -7.86
CA GLY A 64 -8.20 6.24 -8.86
C GLY A 64 -9.34 7.26 -8.84
N THR A 65 -10.58 6.78 -8.72
CA THR A 65 -11.77 7.63 -8.60
C THR A 65 -11.70 8.50 -7.34
N LEU A 66 -11.43 7.91 -6.17
CA LEU A 66 -11.28 8.65 -4.92
C LEU A 66 -10.13 9.67 -4.98
N ASN A 67 -9.00 9.27 -5.56
CA ASN A 67 -7.85 10.15 -5.71
C ASN A 67 -8.16 11.36 -6.59
N GLY A 68 -8.92 11.18 -7.68
CA GLY A 68 -9.41 12.29 -8.50
C GLY A 68 -10.24 13.28 -7.68
N ILE A 69 -11.18 12.78 -6.88
CA ILE A 69 -12.06 13.61 -6.04
C ILE A 69 -11.26 14.34 -4.94
N TRP A 70 -10.26 13.71 -4.32
CA TRP A 70 -9.39 14.39 -3.35
C TRP A 70 -8.52 15.45 -4.00
N ILE A 71 -7.99 15.19 -5.19
CA ILE A 71 -7.20 16.17 -5.96
C ILE A 71 -8.05 17.41 -6.31
N GLU A 72 -9.32 17.21 -6.60
CA GLU A 72 -10.31 18.27 -6.79
C GLU A 72 -10.52 19.05 -5.48
N LEU A 73 -10.81 18.36 -4.36
CA LEU A 73 -10.97 18.98 -3.03
C LEU A 73 -9.75 19.83 -2.64
N ASP A 74 -8.55 19.31 -2.89
CA ASP A 74 -7.27 19.98 -2.58
C ASP A 74 -7.09 21.28 -3.36
N GLN A 75 -7.76 21.45 -4.51
CA GLN A 75 -7.74 22.71 -5.26
C GLN A 75 -8.61 23.77 -4.58
N TYR A 76 -9.82 23.41 -4.15
CA TYR A 76 -10.76 24.32 -3.49
C TYR A 76 -10.26 24.75 -2.10
N GLN A 77 -9.64 23.82 -1.37
CA GLN A 77 -9.05 24.10 -0.05
C GLN A 77 -7.68 24.79 -0.12
N GLY A 78 -7.16 25.07 -1.32
CA GLY A 78 -5.85 25.70 -1.51
C GLY A 78 -4.65 24.80 -1.15
N LEU A 79 -4.89 23.51 -0.87
CA LEU A 79 -3.88 22.54 -0.43
C LEU A 79 -2.78 22.30 -1.47
N LYS A 80 -3.08 22.43 -2.75
CA LYS A 80 -2.06 22.26 -3.81
C LYS A 80 -1.00 23.36 -3.86
N MET A 81 -1.30 24.57 -3.39
CA MET A 81 -0.43 25.74 -3.60
C MET A 81 0.45 26.07 -2.39
N CYS A 82 0.16 25.52 -1.21
CA CYS A 82 0.91 25.83 -0.01
C CYS A 82 1.87 24.68 0.34
N LYS A 83 3.17 24.85 0.12
CA LYS A 83 4.22 23.96 0.66
C LYS A 83 4.33 24.01 2.19
N VAL A 84 3.45 24.77 2.85
CA VAL A 84 3.50 25.17 4.27
C VAL A 84 2.38 24.48 5.06
N TYR A 85 2.10 23.21 4.80
CA TYR A 85 1.30 22.44 5.75
C TYR A 85 2.22 21.86 6.81
N SER A 86 1.80 21.97 8.07
CA SER A 86 2.48 21.29 9.15
C SER A 86 2.41 19.78 8.94
N VAL A 87 3.45 19.05 9.35
CA VAL A 87 3.47 17.57 9.30
C VAL A 87 2.24 16.96 10.00
N ALA A 88 1.73 17.66 11.02
CA ALA A 88 0.50 17.28 11.71
C ALA A 88 -0.73 17.39 10.79
N TYR A 89 -0.90 18.49 10.05
CA TYR A 89 -2.01 18.68 9.13
C TYR A 89 -2.01 17.64 8.00
N THR A 90 -0.85 17.40 7.38
CA THR A 90 -0.73 16.37 6.34
C THR A 90 -1.06 14.98 6.88
N GLY A 91 -0.68 14.69 8.13
CA GLY A 91 -1.02 13.43 8.79
C GLY A 91 -2.52 13.27 9.07
N LEU A 92 -3.23 14.35 9.42
CA LEU A 92 -4.68 14.33 9.60
C LEU A 92 -5.41 14.07 8.29
N VAL A 93 -5.06 14.81 7.23
CA VAL A 93 -5.66 14.62 5.90
C VAL A 93 -5.41 13.20 5.39
N GLU A 94 -4.17 12.70 5.51
CA GLU A 94 -3.86 11.34 5.07
C GLU A 94 -4.65 10.29 5.86
N ARG A 95 -4.78 10.47 7.18
CA ARG A 95 -5.59 9.60 8.05
C ARG A 95 -7.06 9.58 7.63
N GLU A 96 -7.65 10.73 7.34
CA GLU A 96 -9.03 10.82 6.89
C GLU A 96 -9.23 10.11 5.54
N ARG A 97 -8.30 10.30 4.60
CA ARG A 97 -8.34 9.60 3.30
C ARG A 97 -8.26 8.09 3.46
N ILE A 98 -7.40 7.59 4.36
CA ILE A 98 -7.32 6.16 4.69
C ILE A 98 -8.67 5.64 5.20
N PHE A 99 -9.30 6.37 6.12
CA PHE A 99 -10.59 5.97 6.67
C PHE A 99 -11.69 5.94 5.60
N LYS A 100 -11.77 6.96 4.75
CA LYS A 100 -12.73 7.00 3.63
C LYS A 100 -12.48 5.88 2.63
N PHE A 101 -11.22 5.65 2.25
CA PHE A 101 -10.83 4.56 1.36
C PHE A 101 -11.29 3.21 1.92
N LEU A 102 -10.87 2.89 3.15
CA LEU A 102 -11.20 1.64 3.82
C LEU A 102 -12.72 1.47 3.99
N HIS A 103 -13.44 2.53 4.37
CA HIS A 103 -14.89 2.50 4.58
C HIS A 103 -15.65 2.08 3.31
N GLY A 104 -15.25 2.59 2.14
CA GLY A 104 -15.96 2.27 0.90
C GLY A 104 -15.55 0.96 0.21
N LEU A 105 -14.54 0.24 0.69
CA LEU A 105 -14.18 -1.09 0.17
C LEU A 105 -15.34 -2.11 0.31
N ASN A 106 -15.28 -3.20 -0.46
CA ASN A 106 -16.21 -4.31 -0.29
C ASN A 106 -15.96 -5.08 1.02
N PHE A 107 -16.99 -5.77 1.51
CA PHE A 107 -16.94 -6.49 2.80
C PHE A 107 -15.83 -7.55 2.84
N GLU A 108 -15.47 -8.11 1.69
CA GLU A 108 -14.43 -9.12 1.59
C GLU A 108 -13.11 -8.59 2.15
N TYR A 109 -12.80 -7.30 2.03
CA TYR A 109 -11.56 -6.69 2.52
C TYR A 109 -11.59 -6.34 4.03
N ASN A 110 -12.62 -6.77 4.77
CA ASN A 110 -12.72 -6.59 6.23
C ASN A 110 -11.46 -7.00 7.01
N PRO A 111 -10.79 -8.14 6.70
CA PRO A 111 -9.54 -8.50 7.39
C PRO A 111 -8.45 -7.43 7.25
N ILE A 112 -8.34 -6.80 6.07
CA ILE A 112 -7.37 -5.72 5.83
C ILE A 112 -7.75 -4.46 6.59
N ARG A 113 -9.05 -4.16 6.73
CA ARG A 113 -9.53 -3.05 7.55
C ARG A 113 -9.07 -3.22 8.99
N VAL A 114 -9.33 -4.39 9.58
CA VAL A 114 -8.92 -4.71 10.96
C VAL A 114 -7.40 -4.64 11.11
N GLN A 115 -6.66 -5.23 10.17
CA GLN A 115 -5.19 -5.19 10.20
C GLN A 115 -4.63 -3.78 10.07
N SER A 116 -5.21 -2.94 9.22
CA SER A 116 -4.72 -1.58 8.97
C SER A 116 -5.04 -0.66 10.16
N LEU A 117 -6.22 -0.81 10.75
CA LEU A 117 -6.68 -0.01 11.89
C LEU A 117 -6.07 -0.46 13.24
N GLY A 118 -5.68 -1.73 13.35
CA GLY A 118 -5.07 -2.29 14.56
C GLY A 118 -3.59 -1.98 14.76
N LYS A 119 -2.94 -1.30 13.81
CA LYS A 119 -1.53 -0.88 13.96
C LYS A 119 -1.42 0.34 14.87
N GLU A 120 -0.42 0.35 15.74
CA GLU A 120 -0.11 1.49 16.64
C GLU A 120 0.14 2.78 15.85
N LYS A 121 0.82 2.67 14.70
CA LYS A 121 0.98 3.77 13.74
C LYS A 121 0.27 3.43 12.44
N LEU A 122 -0.63 4.30 12.01
CA LEU A 122 -1.26 4.18 10.69
C LEU A 122 -0.19 4.29 9.59
N SER A 123 -0.26 3.35 8.64
CA SER A 123 0.59 3.37 7.45
C SER A 123 0.13 4.49 6.50
N SER A 124 0.96 4.87 5.53
CA SER A 124 0.55 5.84 4.51
C SER A 124 -0.63 5.33 3.68
N LEU A 125 -1.39 6.24 3.09
CA LEU A 125 -2.53 5.90 2.22
C LEU A 125 -2.10 4.96 1.09
N PHE A 126 -0.93 5.24 0.51
CA PHE A 126 -0.37 4.44 -0.58
C PHE A 126 0.03 3.03 -0.13
N ALA A 127 0.57 2.89 1.08
CA ALA A 127 0.88 1.57 1.64
C ALA A 127 -0.40 0.76 1.90
N VAL A 128 -1.46 1.39 2.44
CA VAL A 128 -2.75 0.73 2.63
C VAL A 128 -3.36 0.30 1.28
N PHE A 129 -3.33 1.18 0.28
CA PHE A 129 -3.75 0.85 -1.08
C PHE A 129 -3.02 -0.38 -1.64
N PHE A 130 -1.70 -0.44 -1.51
CA PHE A 130 -0.94 -1.60 -2.00
C PHE A 130 -1.28 -2.90 -1.30
N ILE A 131 -1.52 -2.87 0.01
CA ILE A 131 -1.94 -4.07 0.75
C ILE A 131 -3.27 -4.58 0.19
N VAL A 132 -4.25 -3.68 0.00
CA VAL A 132 -5.58 -4.04 -0.54
C VAL A 132 -5.47 -4.58 -1.96
N ARG A 133 -4.70 -3.92 -2.83
CA ARG A 133 -4.46 -4.36 -4.21
C ARG A 133 -3.77 -5.74 -4.28
N SER A 134 -2.80 -5.98 -3.40
CA SER A 134 -2.10 -7.27 -3.34
C SER A 134 -3.05 -8.38 -2.91
N GLU A 135 -3.95 -8.10 -1.98
CA GLU A 135 -4.96 -9.05 -1.53
C GLU A 135 -6.02 -9.34 -2.62
N GLU A 136 -6.44 -8.33 -3.39
CA GLU A 136 -7.31 -8.53 -4.57
C GLU A 136 -6.67 -9.51 -5.56
N THR A 137 -5.38 -9.31 -5.87
CA THR A 137 -4.63 -10.20 -6.78
C THR A 137 -4.52 -11.62 -6.21
N ARG A 138 -4.18 -11.73 -4.91
CA ARG A 138 -4.07 -13.02 -4.22
C ARG A 138 -5.40 -13.78 -4.25
N ARG A 139 -6.52 -13.10 -4.04
CA ARG A 139 -7.86 -13.69 -4.06
C ARG A 139 -8.23 -14.21 -5.43
N SER A 140 -8.02 -13.44 -6.50
CA SER A 140 -8.27 -13.94 -7.85
C SER A 140 -7.45 -15.21 -8.11
N VAL A 141 -6.14 -15.22 -7.80
CA VAL A 141 -5.30 -16.41 -8.05
C VAL A 141 -5.69 -17.63 -7.20
N MET A 142 -6.01 -17.43 -5.93
CA MET A 142 -6.21 -18.54 -4.98
C MET A 142 -7.66 -19.04 -4.92
N LEU A 143 -8.66 -18.17 -5.11
CA LEU A 143 -10.07 -18.51 -5.00
C LEU A 143 -10.70 -18.90 -6.34
N ASP A 144 -10.24 -18.34 -7.48
CA ASP A 144 -10.74 -18.78 -8.81
C ASP A 144 -10.37 -20.24 -9.11
N LYS A 145 -9.30 -20.75 -8.50
CA LYS A 145 -8.83 -22.14 -8.65
C LYS A 145 -9.61 -23.15 -7.80
N GLU A 146 -10.30 -22.70 -6.75
CA GLU A 146 -11.06 -23.60 -5.87
C GLU A 146 -12.40 -24.02 -6.51
N ASN A 147 -12.93 -23.20 -7.42
CA ASN A 147 -14.15 -23.49 -8.19
C ASN A 147 -13.93 -24.50 -9.34
N SER A 148 -12.68 -24.85 -9.69
CA SER A 148 -12.39 -25.86 -10.73
C SER A 148 -12.14 -27.27 -10.18
N ASN A 149 -12.05 -27.45 -8.86
CA ASN A 149 -11.55 -28.69 -8.24
C ASN A 149 -12.60 -29.50 -7.47
N THR A 150 -13.88 -29.38 -7.79
CA THR A 150 -14.94 -30.25 -7.22
C THR A 150 -15.00 -31.66 -7.86
N GLY A 151 -13.99 -32.04 -8.67
CA GLY A 151 -13.99 -33.27 -9.48
C GLY A 151 -13.12 -34.43 -9.00
N SER A 152 -12.67 -34.48 -7.74
CA SER A 152 -11.92 -35.64 -7.22
C SER A 152 -12.71 -36.39 -6.16
N THR A 153 -13.66 -37.20 -6.62
CA THR A 153 -14.39 -38.19 -5.81
C THR A 153 -13.43 -39.32 -5.43
N MET A 154 -13.07 -39.46 -4.15
CA MET A 154 -12.37 -40.65 -3.67
C MET A 154 -13.31 -41.87 -3.75
N VAL A 155 -13.06 -42.77 -4.71
CA VAL A 155 -13.70 -44.10 -4.74
C VAL A 155 -13.14 -44.93 -3.59
N THR A 156 -13.94 -45.08 -2.53
CA THR A 156 -13.66 -46.03 -1.46
C THR A 156 -14.26 -47.38 -1.85
N ARG A 157 -13.46 -48.32 -2.34
CA ARG A 157 -13.92 -49.70 -2.58
C ARG A 157 -13.63 -50.54 -1.33
N LYS A 158 -14.69 -50.94 -0.61
CA LYS A 158 -14.61 -51.86 0.55
C LYS A 158 -15.00 -53.30 0.15
N GLY A 159 -14.08 -54.23 0.46
CA GLY A 159 -14.34 -55.61 0.92
C GLY A 159 -14.06 -56.77 -0.07
N PRO A 160 -13.80 -58.03 0.39
CA PRO A 160 -13.58 -58.52 1.77
C PRO A 160 -12.32 -59.40 1.99
N THR A 161 -12.03 -59.64 3.28
CA THR A 161 -10.94 -60.41 3.92
C THR A 161 -11.00 -61.94 3.68
N LYS A 162 -9.86 -62.62 3.50
CA LYS A 162 -9.48 -63.89 4.22
C LYS A 162 -7.95 -64.10 4.25
N ARG A 163 -7.49 -64.69 5.35
CA ARG A 163 -6.12 -64.82 5.88
C ARG A 163 -5.72 -66.31 5.86
N SER A 164 -4.50 -66.63 5.42
CA SER A 164 -3.72 -67.76 5.98
C SER A 164 -2.21 -67.63 5.70
N THR A 165 -1.47 -67.64 6.80
CA THR A 165 -0.05 -67.95 7.08
C THR A 165 0.45 -69.21 6.34
N SER A 166 1.74 -69.48 6.06
CA SER A 166 3.00 -69.18 6.77
C SER A 166 4.25 -69.58 5.95
N LYS A 167 5.37 -68.85 6.16
CA LYS A 167 6.80 -69.26 6.16
C LYS A 167 7.42 -69.67 4.81
N GLU A 168 8.68 -69.40 4.47
CA GLU A 168 9.92 -68.73 4.95
C GLU A 168 10.84 -68.83 3.70
N LYS A 169 11.79 -67.97 3.31
CA LYS A 169 12.88 -67.29 4.00
C LYS A 169 13.63 -66.39 2.98
N PRO A 170 14.31 -65.31 3.41
CA PRO A 170 15.10 -64.43 2.56
C PRO A 170 16.63 -64.61 2.73
N PHE A 171 17.40 -64.31 1.68
CA PHE A 171 18.85 -64.03 1.70
C PHE A 171 19.10 -62.86 0.71
N THR A 172 19.38 -61.62 1.14
CA THR A 172 20.70 -60.99 1.45
C THR A 172 21.77 -61.19 0.37
N LYS A 173 22.59 -60.24 -0.08
CA LYS A 173 22.94 -58.86 0.30
C LYS A 173 23.85 -58.35 -0.84
N SER A 174 23.86 -57.05 -1.14
CA SER A 174 25.13 -56.39 -1.50
C SER A 174 25.22 -55.06 -0.74
N SER A 175 26.11 -55.06 0.25
CA SER A 175 26.58 -53.88 0.96
C SER A 175 27.79 -53.33 0.22
N ARG A 176 27.88 -52.02 0.07
CA ARG A 176 29.15 -51.29 0.11
C ARG A 176 28.95 -50.01 0.92
N HIS A 177 29.30 -50.09 2.20
CA HIS A 177 29.72 -48.95 3.01
C HIS A 177 31.19 -49.16 3.39
N THR A 178 31.99 -48.10 3.30
CA THR A 178 33.25 -48.00 4.04
C THR A 178 33.41 -46.61 4.64
N LYS A 179 33.19 -46.58 5.96
CA LYS A 179 33.88 -45.82 7.03
C LYS A 179 33.87 -44.28 7.04
N ASP A 180 33.20 -43.78 8.08
CA ASP A 180 33.65 -42.64 8.88
C ASP A 180 35.11 -42.79 9.35
N THR A 181 35.84 -41.68 9.37
CA THR A 181 37.03 -41.51 10.21
C THR A 181 36.90 -40.20 10.97
N TYR A 182 36.65 -40.28 12.27
CA TYR A 182 36.84 -39.21 13.24
C TYR A 182 37.94 -39.62 14.22
N HIS A 183 38.91 -38.72 14.43
CA HIS A 183 39.88 -38.55 15.54
C HIS A 183 41.16 -37.94 14.94
N LYS A 184 41.87 -37.00 15.56
CA LYS A 184 41.96 -36.59 16.97
C LYS A 184 42.69 -35.24 17.04
N ARG A 185 42.20 -34.35 17.92
CA ARG A 185 42.92 -33.61 18.95
C ARG A 185 44.37 -33.17 18.66
N HIS A 186 44.63 -31.87 18.82
CA HIS A 186 45.41 -31.24 19.91
C HIS A 186 45.36 -29.72 19.66
N GLY A 187 45.09 -28.79 20.58
CA GLY A 187 44.86 -28.88 22.02
C GLY A 187 45.54 -27.69 22.71
N LYS A 188 44.74 -26.78 23.29
CA LYS A 188 45.03 -25.91 24.46
C LYS A 188 46.19 -24.90 24.29
N GLY A 189 46.22 -23.75 24.96
CA GLY A 189 45.48 -23.28 26.11
C GLY A 189 45.71 -21.78 26.34
N LYS A 190 44.97 -21.26 27.33
CA LYS A 190 44.92 -19.89 27.82
C LYS A 190 46.22 -19.41 28.49
N VAL A 191 46.21 -18.12 28.86
CA VAL A 191 46.96 -17.36 29.91
C VAL A 191 47.89 -16.32 29.25
N LEU A 192 47.54 -15.02 29.18
CA LEU A 192 47.48 -13.94 30.20
C LEU A 192 48.87 -13.42 30.64
N GLU A 193 49.21 -12.19 30.25
CA GLU A 193 49.83 -11.08 31.05
C GLU A 193 50.13 -9.88 30.11
N ARG A 194 49.62 -8.64 30.36
CA ARG A 194 50.24 -7.50 31.10
C ARG A 194 51.69 -7.23 30.67
N MET A 195 52.21 -6.03 30.36
CA MET A 195 51.94 -4.57 30.38
C MET A 195 52.84 -4.01 29.25
N GLY A 196 52.84 -2.77 28.72
CA GLY A 196 52.19 -1.49 28.98
C GLY A 196 52.87 -0.45 28.04
N GLU A 197 52.21 0.70 27.83
CA GLU A 197 52.78 2.03 27.45
C GLU A 197 53.59 2.17 26.13
N ASN A 198 53.58 3.26 25.34
CA ASN A 198 52.90 4.56 25.28
C ASN A 198 53.39 5.27 23.97
N LYS A 199 52.70 6.36 23.57
CA LYS A 199 53.06 7.44 22.62
C LYS A 199 52.74 7.20 21.13
N GLY A 200 52.10 8.11 20.40
CA GLY A 200 51.58 9.45 20.72
C GLY A 200 50.84 10.03 19.51
N SER A 201 49.81 10.85 19.77
CA SER A 201 49.19 11.72 18.77
C SER A 201 49.90 13.08 18.76
N THR A 202 50.14 13.60 17.56
CA THR A 202 50.30 15.03 17.30
C THR A 202 48.96 15.57 16.79
#